data_AF-A0A6A4CTA6-F1
#
_entry.id   AF-A0A6A4CTA6-F1
#
_cell.length_a   1.000
_cell.length_b   1.000
_cell.length_c   1.000
_cell.angle_alpha   90.00
_cell.angle_beta   90.00
_cell.angle_gamma   90.00
#
_symmetry.space_group_name_H-M   'P 1'
#
loop_
_entity.id
_entity.type
_entity.pdbx_description
1 polymer ?
#
loop_
_entity_poly.entity_id
_entity_poly.type
_entity_poly.pdbx_seq_one_letter_code
_entity_poly.pdbx_strand_id
1 'polypeptide(L)'
;MLRSFRSAVAASFLLAVAGTGTGLAQAETLCSLPPVTYTKAKTTYPASASAIEALEKFGIATWYSDRTENGDYAKTAADLVSSCSEDSRISVVVYGLPNKDCAAKESAVGSTVHSASDYVSFLNTLTSAIGNRKVLYILEPDAIGLLADTTGCGQSAGYLANLQTAIGLLSKNDNAEIYLDVGYWTLQYPATSTAVAAVVKQLASASSKVKGITLNTSNYQSTSTLSTLCSNFQTAVGSTDLHCIFDTSRNYHGGPESNEWCNVKSAGIGPLPTSDTGISNVDYFIWAKPPGDSDGTCEGRTADSMQGPGAGVFFNELFQNLWNQGIMVAEKGYSAIDGTSQQHQQQGQEAATYNATVTPSKAGDTNPATTSTSSNPVQSTGDQGQTTTQDASTPTPVPAAKSSSSNSQQISTESSNTSTVGTGIVVLIALVAAAVVALVAIVGVRRRQNKMLSDAKTPELAAMAPLPTAMVNFRPQRTALARDPSVL
;
A
#
# COMPACT_ATOMS: atom_id res chain seq x y z
N MET A 1 63.39 -59.11 -26.50
CA MET A 1 63.98 -57.76 -26.33
C MET A 1 63.18 -56.78 -27.17
N LEU A 2 62.62 -55.78 -26.49
CA LEU A 2 62.36 -54.42 -26.95
C LEU A 2 61.40 -54.12 -28.12
N ARG A 3 60.56 -53.11 -27.83
CA ARG A 3 59.82 -52.15 -28.68
C ARG A 3 58.38 -52.55 -29.01
N SER A 4 57.38 -52.01 -28.30
CA SER A 4 56.76 -50.66 -28.47
C SER A 4 55.64 -50.71 -29.52
N PHE A 5 54.47 -50.08 -29.41
CA PHE A 5 53.94 -48.99 -28.59
C PHE A 5 52.42 -48.87 -28.88
N ARG A 6 51.68 -48.21 -27.96
CA ARG A 6 50.40 -47.45 -28.12
C ARG A 6 49.07 -48.16 -27.82
N SER A 7 48.56 -47.91 -26.62
CA SER A 7 47.14 -47.63 -26.42
C SER A 7 47.04 -46.32 -25.64
N ALA A 8 46.36 -45.35 -26.24
CA ALA A 8 46.07 -44.04 -25.67
C ALA A 8 44.89 -44.20 -24.70
N VAL A 9 45.08 -43.82 -23.44
CA VAL A 9 43.97 -43.62 -22.50
C VAL A 9 43.66 -42.13 -22.51
N ALA A 10 42.54 -41.76 -23.14
CA ALA A 10 41.97 -40.44 -23.01
C ALA A 10 41.24 -40.35 -21.66
N ALA A 11 41.82 -39.63 -20.71
CA ALA A 11 41.15 -39.27 -19.46
C ALA A 11 40.25 -38.05 -19.73
N SER A 12 38.95 -38.28 -19.86
CA SER A 12 37.95 -37.22 -19.88
C SER A 12 37.77 -36.66 -18.47
N PHE A 13 38.31 -35.47 -18.22
CA PHE A 13 37.96 -34.66 -17.05
C PHE A 13 36.57 -34.07 -17.27
N LEU A 14 35.55 -34.66 -16.63
CA LEU A 14 34.25 -34.03 -16.42
C LEU A 14 34.42 -32.95 -15.35
N LEU A 15 34.57 -31.70 -15.78
CA LEU A 15 34.41 -30.54 -14.90
C LEU A 15 32.91 -30.39 -14.61
N ALA A 16 32.46 -30.95 -13.49
CA ALA A 16 31.15 -30.65 -12.94
C ALA A 16 31.21 -29.22 -12.37
N VAL A 17 30.83 -28.23 -13.17
CA VAL A 17 30.51 -26.90 -12.66
C VAL A 17 29.18 -27.06 -11.92
N ALA A 18 29.27 -27.26 -10.60
CA ALA A 18 28.16 -27.02 -9.70
C ALA A 18 27.84 -25.53 -9.79
N GLY A 19 26.95 -25.16 -10.72
CA GLY A 19 26.35 -23.84 -10.74
C GLY A 19 25.55 -23.68 -9.46
N THR A 20 26.12 -23.03 -8.46
CA THR A 20 25.34 -22.35 -7.43
C THR A 20 24.57 -21.25 -8.15
N GLY A 21 23.44 -21.61 -8.74
CA GLY A 21 22.45 -20.66 -9.19
C GLY A 21 21.94 -19.94 -7.95
N THR A 22 22.58 -18.84 -7.58
CA THR A 22 21.88 -17.78 -6.88
C THR A 22 20.79 -17.33 -7.85
N GLY A 23 19.62 -17.96 -7.76
CA GLY A 23 18.44 -17.42 -8.40
C GLY A 23 18.31 -16.01 -7.86
N LEU A 24 18.58 -15.02 -8.71
CA LEU A 24 18.17 -13.66 -8.43
C LEU A 24 16.65 -13.75 -8.28
N ALA A 25 16.17 -13.71 -7.05
CA ALA A 25 14.74 -13.64 -6.78
C ALA A 25 14.27 -12.39 -7.52
N GLN A 26 13.55 -12.58 -8.62
CA GLN A 26 12.93 -11.47 -9.32
C GLN A 26 11.98 -10.81 -8.33
N ALA A 27 12.07 -9.49 -8.21
CA ALA A 27 11.13 -8.72 -7.38
C ALA A 27 9.71 -9.07 -7.81
N GLU A 28 8.84 -9.33 -6.84
CA GLU A 28 7.48 -9.73 -7.15
C GLU A 28 6.75 -8.54 -7.79
N THR A 29 6.11 -8.78 -8.94
CA THR A 29 5.37 -7.72 -9.64
C THR A 29 4.04 -7.50 -8.94
N LEU A 30 3.87 -6.30 -8.36
CA LEU A 30 2.59 -5.83 -7.85
C LEU A 30 1.70 -5.38 -9.01
N CYS A 31 0.47 -5.87 -9.05
CA CYS A 31 -0.53 -5.50 -10.04
C CYS A 31 -1.76 -4.87 -9.40
N SER A 32 -2.29 -3.86 -10.07
CA SER A 32 -3.48 -3.12 -9.66
C SER A 32 -4.17 -2.51 -10.88
N LEU A 33 -5.39 -2.04 -10.68
CA LEU A 33 -6.05 -1.14 -11.63
C LEU A 33 -5.51 0.29 -11.48
N PRO A 34 -5.39 1.05 -12.57
CA PRO A 34 -5.19 2.49 -12.49
C PRO A 34 -6.24 3.17 -11.60
N PRO A 35 -5.86 4.21 -10.84
CA PRO A 35 -6.83 5.00 -10.07
C PRO A 35 -8.00 5.48 -10.94
N VAL A 36 -9.22 5.35 -10.42
CA VAL A 36 -10.46 5.69 -11.15
C VAL A 36 -10.49 7.14 -11.62
N THR A 37 -9.76 8.01 -10.93
CA THR A 37 -9.64 9.43 -11.21
C THR A 37 -8.77 9.74 -12.42
N TYR A 38 -7.81 8.87 -12.77
CA TYR A 38 -6.77 9.16 -13.77
C TYR A 38 -7.32 9.27 -15.18
N THR A 39 -8.30 8.44 -15.55
CA THR A 39 -8.89 8.49 -16.90
C THR A 39 -9.49 9.87 -17.20
N LYS A 40 -10.30 10.39 -16.27
CA LYS A 40 -10.89 11.74 -16.40
C LYS A 40 -9.83 12.83 -16.29
N ALA A 41 -8.86 12.68 -15.39
CA ALA A 41 -7.77 13.63 -15.20
C ALA A 41 -6.96 13.84 -16.48
N LYS A 42 -6.57 12.77 -17.19
CA LYS A 42 -5.83 12.88 -18.47
C LYS A 42 -6.56 13.72 -19.52
N THR A 43 -7.88 13.57 -19.62
CA THR A 43 -8.70 14.36 -20.56
C THR A 43 -8.92 15.80 -20.11
N THR A 44 -8.98 16.04 -18.79
CA THR A 44 -9.25 17.36 -18.21
C THR A 44 -7.99 18.21 -18.12
N TYR A 45 -6.84 17.57 -17.91
CA TYR A 45 -5.53 18.21 -17.75
C TYR A 45 -4.49 17.60 -18.71
N PRO A 46 -4.53 17.93 -20.02
CA PRO A 46 -3.63 17.37 -21.02
C PRO A 46 -2.13 17.57 -20.72
N ALA A 47 -1.76 18.66 -20.04
CA ALA A 47 -0.38 18.90 -19.62
C ALA A 47 0.14 17.84 -18.62
N SER A 48 -0.74 17.31 -17.78
CA SER A 48 -0.42 16.26 -16.80
C SER A 48 -0.55 14.86 -17.38
N ALA A 49 -1.08 14.69 -18.60
CA ALA A 49 -1.48 13.38 -19.11
C ALA A 49 -0.31 12.41 -19.26
N SER A 50 0.84 12.86 -19.77
CA SER A 50 2.03 12.00 -19.92
C SER A 50 2.61 11.56 -18.58
N ALA A 51 2.52 12.41 -17.55
CA ALA A 51 2.95 12.08 -16.20
C ALA A 51 2.01 11.02 -15.58
N ILE A 52 0.69 11.20 -15.76
CA ILE A 52 -0.30 10.22 -15.31
C ILE A 52 -0.07 8.86 -16.00
N GLU A 53 0.11 8.85 -17.33
CA GLU A 53 0.42 7.63 -18.11
C GLU A 53 1.73 6.96 -17.68
N ALA A 54 2.71 7.73 -17.21
CA ALA A 54 3.93 7.16 -16.65
C ALA A 54 3.67 6.46 -15.32
N LEU A 55 2.84 7.03 -14.44
CA LEU A 55 2.50 6.43 -13.15
C LEU A 55 1.62 5.17 -13.30
N GLU A 56 0.73 5.13 -14.30
CA GLU A 56 -0.12 3.96 -14.60
C GLU A 56 0.66 2.68 -14.92
N LYS A 57 1.97 2.80 -15.22
CA LYS A 57 2.86 1.64 -15.46
C LYS A 57 3.33 0.97 -14.16
N PHE A 58 3.10 1.60 -13.02
CA PHE A 58 3.46 1.07 -11.69
C PHE A 58 2.21 0.62 -10.92
N GLY A 59 2.41 -0.29 -9.97
CA GLY A 59 1.35 -0.73 -9.08
C GLY A 59 0.97 0.35 -8.06
N ILE A 60 -0.10 1.10 -8.33
CA ILE A 60 -0.80 1.93 -7.35
C ILE A 60 -1.94 1.09 -6.78
N ALA A 61 -1.89 0.74 -5.50
CA ALA A 61 -2.82 -0.21 -4.89
C ALA A 61 -4.28 0.17 -5.19
N THR A 62 -5.07 -0.82 -5.62
CA THR A 62 -6.48 -0.57 -5.94
C THR A 62 -7.27 -0.39 -4.65
N TRP A 63 -7.91 0.78 -4.50
CA TRP A 63 -8.85 1.01 -3.41
C TRP A 63 -10.15 0.26 -3.69
N TYR A 64 -10.29 -0.91 -3.06
CA TYR A 64 -11.55 -1.62 -2.97
C TYR A 64 -12.35 -0.97 -1.85
N SER A 65 -13.16 0.01 -2.24
CA SER A 65 -13.87 0.94 -1.36
C SER A 65 -15.38 0.78 -1.51
N ASP A 66 -16.11 0.94 -0.41
CA ASP A 66 -17.58 0.94 -0.43
C ASP A 66 -18.17 2.32 -0.80
N ARG A 67 -17.32 3.33 -1.01
CA ARG A 67 -17.78 4.67 -1.40
C ARG A 67 -18.15 4.69 -2.87
N THR A 68 -19.35 5.19 -3.17
CA THR A 68 -19.90 5.29 -4.54
C THR A 68 -19.04 6.09 -5.51
N GLU A 69 -18.24 7.04 -5.04
CA GLU A 69 -17.29 7.81 -5.88
C GLU A 69 -16.14 6.94 -6.43
N ASN A 70 -15.81 5.83 -5.77
CA ASN A 70 -14.83 4.85 -6.24
C ASN A 70 -15.44 3.85 -7.23
N GLY A 71 -16.74 3.94 -7.50
CA GLY A 71 -17.48 3.06 -8.39
C GLY A 71 -18.11 1.86 -7.67
N ASP A 72 -18.49 0.85 -8.46
CA ASP A 72 -19.04 -0.41 -7.96
C ASP A 72 -17.90 -1.35 -7.56
N TYR A 73 -17.80 -1.64 -6.26
CA TYR A 73 -16.76 -2.52 -5.72
C TYR A 73 -16.78 -3.91 -6.37
N ALA A 74 -17.96 -4.46 -6.69
CA ALA A 74 -18.06 -5.79 -7.29
C ALA A 74 -17.43 -5.81 -8.68
N LYS A 75 -17.67 -4.75 -9.46
CA LYS A 75 -17.02 -4.55 -10.75
C LYS A 75 -15.51 -4.35 -10.58
N THR A 76 -15.08 -3.56 -9.61
CA THR A 76 -13.65 -3.35 -9.32
C THR A 76 -12.94 -4.67 -9.04
N ALA A 77 -13.50 -5.55 -8.22
CA ALA A 77 -12.91 -6.86 -7.93
C ALA A 77 -12.84 -7.76 -9.17
N ALA A 78 -13.89 -7.78 -10.01
CA ALA A 78 -13.90 -8.54 -11.26
C ALA A 78 -12.87 -8.00 -12.28
N ASP A 79 -12.79 -6.68 -12.43
CA ASP A 79 -11.85 -6.03 -13.35
C ASP A 79 -10.40 -6.29 -12.93
N LEU A 80 -10.11 -6.25 -11.62
CA LEU A 80 -8.79 -6.49 -11.05
C LEU A 80 -8.25 -7.88 -11.41
N VAL A 81 -9.04 -8.93 -11.21
CA VAL A 81 -8.61 -10.31 -11.53
C VAL A 81 -8.51 -10.56 -13.03
N SER A 82 -9.32 -9.85 -13.84
CA SER A 82 -9.27 -9.94 -15.31
C SER A 82 -8.10 -9.19 -15.93
N SER A 83 -7.63 -8.11 -15.29
CA SER A 83 -6.56 -7.25 -15.80
C SER A 83 -5.19 -7.70 -15.30
N CYS A 84 -5.11 -8.25 -14.09
CA CYS A 84 -3.86 -8.73 -13.52
C CYS A 84 -3.51 -10.13 -14.03
N SER A 85 -2.22 -10.33 -14.34
CA SER A 85 -1.68 -11.66 -14.68
C SER A 85 -1.75 -12.61 -13.49
N GLU A 86 -1.94 -13.91 -13.75
CA GLU A 86 -1.89 -14.98 -12.74
C GLU A 86 -0.55 -15.01 -11.98
N ASP A 87 0.55 -14.62 -12.63
CA ASP A 87 1.88 -14.60 -12.02
C ASP A 87 2.15 -13.38 -11.12
N SER A 88 1.32 -12.33 -11.25
CA SER A 88 1.46 -11.10 -10.48
C SER A 88 0.74 -11.17 -9.14
N ARG A 89 1.25 -10.45 -8.13
CA ARG A 89 0.53 -10.26 -6.87
C ARG A 89 -0.43 -9.08 -7.00
N ILE A 90 -1.71 -9.34 -6.82
CA ILE A 90 -2.73 -8.29 -6.77
C ILE A 90 -2.52 -7.42 -5.51
N SER A 91 -2.57 -6.11 -5.62
CA SER A 91 -2.42 -5.18 -4.49
C SER A 91 -3.71 -4.38 -4.25
N VAL A 92 -4.27 -4.49 -3.04
CA VAL A 92 -5.58 -3.92 -2.70
C VAL A 92 -5.53 -3.21 -1.36
N VAL A 93 -6.08 -1.99 -1.31
CA VAL A 93 -6.51 -1.35 -0.06
C VAL A 93 -7.97 -1.74 0.16
N VAL A 94 -8.24 -2.50 1.22
CA VAL A 94 -9.60 -2.86 1.63
C VAL A 94 -10.12 -1.74 2.52
N TYR A 95 -11.14 -1.02 2.05
CA TYR A 95 -11.67 0.16 2.73
C TYR A 95 -13.20 0.20 2.72
N GLY A 96 -13.80 -0.67 3.54
CA GLY A 96 -15.24 -0.82 3.62
C GLY A 96 -15.78 -0.96 5.03
N LEU A 97 -14.99 -0.67 6.07
CA LEU A 97 -15.42 -0.82 7.45
C LEU A 97 -16.65 0.05 7.76
N PRO A 98 -17.70 -0.50 8.41
CA PRO A 98 -18.85 0.29 8.81
C PRO A 98 -18.43 1.28 9.90
N ASN A 99 -19.01 2.49 9.87
CA ASN A 99 -18.64 3.60 10.76
C ASN A 99 -17.15 3.99 10.68
N LYS A 100 -16.47 3.70 9.55
CA LYS A 100 -15.08 4.09 9.30
C LYS A 100 -14.89 5.59 9.45
N ASP A 101 -13.62 5.97 9.63
CA ASP A 101 -13.21 7.36 9.81
C ASP A 101 -13.98 8.03 10.96
N CYS A 102 -14.01 7.36 12.11
CA CYS A 102 -14.69 7.85 13.31
C CYS A 102 -14.10 9.16 13.87
N ALA A 103 -12.87 9.52 13.46
CA ALA A 103 -12.15 10.69 13.93
C ALA A 103 -12.22 11.89 12.96
N ALA A 104 -11.80 11.72 11.70
CA ALA A 104 -11.69 12.82 10.74
C ALA A 104 -13.00 13.09 9.97
N LYS A 105 -13.86 12.08 9.81
CA LYS A 105 -15.20 12.18 9.20
C LYS A 105 -15.21 12.60 7.72
N GLU A 106 -14.09 12.56 7.03
CA GLU A 106 -13.94 12.92 5.61
C GLU A 106 -14.43 11.81 4.67
N SER A 107 -14.47 10.56 5.16
CA SER A 107 -14.69 9.37 4.33
C SER A 107 -16.05 8.69 4.52
N ALA A 108 -16.95 9.30 5.31
CA ALA A 108 -18.27 8.72 5.59
C ALA A 108 -19.26 8.91 4.42
N VAL A 109 -19.08 9.96 3.61
CA VAL A 109 -20.00 10.30 2.52
C VAL A 109 -19.94 9.25 1.41
N GLY A 110 -21.12 8.82 0.95
CA GLY A 110 -21.26 7.88 -0.16
C GLY A 110 -20.94 6.43 0.17
N SER A 111 -20.66 6.10 1.44
CA SER A 111 -20.46 4.74 1.94
C SER A 111 -21.71 3.89 1.72
N THR A 112 -21.53 2.63 1.33
CA THR A 112 -22.62 1.66 1.10
C THR A 112 -22.64 0.53 2.13
N VAL A 113 -21.56 0.38 2.90
CA VAL A 113 -21.49 -0.60 4.00
C VAL A 113 -21.89 0.11 5.30
N HIS A 114 -23.03 -0.30 5.88
CA HIS A 114 -23.59 0.34 7.07
C HIS A 114 -23.65 -0.57 8.30
N SER A 115 -23.42 -1.87 8.11
CA SER A 115 -23.51 -2.87 9.16
C SER A 115 -22.42 -3.94 9.02
N ALA A 116 -22.25 -4.75 10.06
CA ALA A 116 -21.34 -5.90 10.02
C ALA A 116 -21.74 -6.93 8.94
N SER A 117 -23.05 -7.13 8.69
CA SER A 117 -23.53 -8.03 7.63
C SER A 117 -23.24 -7.49 6.23
N ASP A 118 -23.34 -6.17 6.03
CA ASP A 118 -22.97 -5.55 4.76
C ASP A 118 -21.47 -5.69 4.52
N TYR A 119 -20.66 -5.50 5.57
CA TYR A 119 -19.21 -5.65 5.50
C TYR A 119 -18.79 -7.08 5.15
N VAL A 120 -19.44 -8.09 5.74
CA VAL A 120 -19.25 -9.49 5.34
C VAL A 120 -19.59 -9.71 3.86
N SER A 121 -20.68 -9.12 3.36
CA SER A 121 -21.08 -9.24 1.95
C SER A 121 -20.08 -8.57 1.00
N PHE A 122 -19.61 -7.39 1.38
CA PHE A 122 -18.54 -6.66 0.69
C PHE A 122 -17.24 -7.47 0.61
N LEU A 123 -16.80 -8.07 1.72
CA LEU A 123 -15.60 -8.93 1.77
C LEU A 123 -15.77 -10.25 1.01
N ASN A 124 -16.95 -10.87 1.07
CA ASN A 124 -17.24 -12.08 0.32
C ASN A 124 -17.19 -11.84 -1.19
N THR A 125 -17.60 -10.67 -1.66
CA THR A 125 -17.48 -10.28 -3.07
C THR A 125 -16.02 -10.22 -3.50
N LEU A 126 -15.17 -9.56 -2.72
CA LEU A 126 -13.72 -9.47 -2.97
C LEU A 126 -13.05 -10.86 -2.98
N THR A 127 -13.26 -11.62 -1.91
CA THR A 127 -12.61 -12.92 -1.73
C THR A 127 -13.08 -13.95 -2.77
N SER A 128 -14.36 -13.91 -3.17
CA SER A 128 -14.87 -14.79 -4.23
C SER A 128 -14.27 -14.46 -5.59
N ALA A 129 -14.11 -13.17 -5.92
CA ALA A 129 -13.49 -12.74 -7.16
C ALA A 129 -12.01 -13.12 -7.22
N ILE A 130 -11.25 -12.83 -6.14
CA ILE A 130 -9.81 -13.09 -6.05
C ILE A 130 -9.50 -14.60 -5.99
N GLY A 131 -10.35 -15.39 -5.33
CA GLY A 131 -10.12 -16.82 -5.17
C GLY A 131 -8.76 -17.11 -4.52
N ASN A 132 -7.94 -17.93 -5.18
CA ASN A 132 -6.61 -18.32 -4.70
C ASN A 132 -5.46 -17.53 -5.35
N ARG A 133 -5.73 -16.41 -6.01
CA ARG A 133 -4.68 -15.56 -6.61
C ARG A 133 -3.74 -15.02 -5.52
N LYS A 134 -2.48 -14.78 -5.87
CA LYS A 134 -1.57 -14.03 -4.99
C LYS A 134 -2.12 -12.63 -4.77
N VAL A 135 -2.23 -12.23 -3.51
CA VAL A 135 -2.79 -10.92 -3.14
C VAL A 135 -2.10 -10.35 -1.91
N LEU A 136 -1.88 -9.03 -1.92
CA LEU A 136 -1.51 -8.22 -0.78
C LEU A 136 -2.70 -7.33 -0.42
N TYR A 137 -3.17 -7.44 0.82
CA TYR A 137 -4.22 -6.60 1.38
C TYR A 137 -3.61 -5.61 2.37
N ILE A 138 -3.81 -4.31 2.11
CA ILE A 138 -3.73 -3.26 3.14
C ILE A 138 -5.12 -3.18 3.76
N LEU A 139 -5.25 -3.62 5.01
CA LEU A 139 -6.56 -3.77 5.65
C LEU A 139 -6.93 -2.52 6.46
N GLU A 140 -8.01 -1.86 6.03
CA GLU A 140 -8.73 -0.78 6.72
C GLU A 140 -7.79 0.29 7.29
N PRO A 141 -7.25 1.18 6.43
CA PRO A 141 -6.49 2.36 6.83
C PRO A 141 -7.02 3.03 8.12
N ASP A 142 -6.10 3.33 9.03
CA ASP A 142 -6.30 3.94 10.36
C ASP A 142 -7.07 3.09 11.40
N ALA A 143 -7.66 1.96 11.03
CA ALA A 143 -8.57 1.25 11.92
C ALA A 143 -7.89 0.72 13.19
N ILE A 144 -6.67 0.18 13.10
CA ILE A 144 -5.95 -0.30 14.30
C ILE A 144 -5.53 0.87 15.18
N GLY A 145 -5.07 1.97 14.57
CA GLY A 145 -4.67 3.17 15.31
C GLY A 145 -5.82 3.78 16.10
N LEU A 146 -6.99 3.92 15.46
CA LEU A 146 -8.21 4.43 16.08
C LEU A 146 -8.83 3.46 17.10
N LEU A 147 -8.56 2.16 16.96
CA LEU A 147 -8.95 1.16 17.95
C LEU A 147 -8.04 1.19 19.19
N ALA A 148 -6.75 1.50 19.02
CA ALA A 148 -5.77 1.62 20.09
C ALA A 148 -5.79 2.99 20.79
N ASP A 149 -6.46 3.98 20.19
CA ASP A 149 -6.57 5.34 20.75
C ASP A 149 -7.49 5.40 21.99
N THR A 150 -7.11 6.28 22.92
CA THR A 150 -7.79 6.59 24.18
C THR A 150 -9.15 7.26 24.01
N THR A 151 -9.45 7.85 22.85
CA THR A 151 -10.77 8.45 22.57
C THR A 151 -11.89 7.41 22.51
N GLY A 152 -11.57 6.13 22.28
CA GLY A 152 -12.53 5.04 22.22
C GLY A 152 -13.43 5.03 20.98
N CYS A 153 -13.12 5.83 19.95
CA CYS A 153 -13.97 5.92 18.75
C CYS A 153 -14.00 4.59 17.98
N GLY A 154 -12.84 3.95 17.77
CA GLY A 154 -12.78 2.66 17.08
C GLY A 154 -13.47 1.54 17.86
N GLN A 155 -13.36 1.55 19.20
CA GLN A 155 -14.06 0.59 20.06
C GLN A 155 -15.58 0.75 19.94
N SER A 156 -16.08 1.98 20.04
CA SER A 156 -17.52 2.29 19.95
C SER A 156 -18.09 2.00 18.55
N ALA A 157 -17.27 2.13 17.51
CA ALA A 157 -17.62 1.80 16.13
C ALA A 157 -17.56 0.30 15.81
N GLY A 158 -17.11 -0.54 16.75
CA GLY A 158 -17.07 -2.01 16.59
C GLY A 158 -15.94 -2.50 15.70
N TYR A 159 -14.84 -1.74 15.58
CA TYR A 159 -13.74 -2.07 14.67
C TYR A 159 -13.13 -3.44 14.94
N LEU A 160 -12.89 -3.80 16.21
CA LEU A 160 -12.24 -5.05 16.57
C LEU A 160 -12.96 -6.29 16.00
N ALA A 161 -14.28 -6.38 16.19
CA ALA A 161 -15.07 -7.53 15.74
C ALA A 161 -15.13 -7.62 14.20
N ASN A 162 -15.23 -6.47 13.53
CA ASN A 162 -15.22 -6.40 12.07
C ASN A 162 -13.84 -6.76 11.49
N LEU A 163 -12.74 -6.31 12.12
CA LEU A 163 -11.38 -6.65 11.71
C LEU A 163 -11.08 -8.15 11.90
N GLN A 164 -11.52 -8.75 13.01
CA GLN A 164 -11.44 -10.21 13.21
C GLN A 164 -12.18 -10.96 12.10
N THR A 165 -13.38 -10.49 11.74
CA THR A 165 -14.17 -11.05 10.64
C THR A 165 -13.46 -10.92 9.30
N ALA A 166 -12.92 -9.74 9.00
CA ALA A 166 -12.18 -9.48 7.76
C ALA A 166 -10.95 -10.38 7.63
N ILE A 167 -10.12 -10.45 8.67
CA ILE A 167 -8.93 -11.31 8.68
C ILE A 167 -9.33 -12.77 8.50
N GLY A 168 -10.40 -13.24 9.16
CA GLY A 168 -10.89 -14.61 9.01
C GLY A 168 -11.36 -14.93 7.59
N LEU A 169 -12.00 -14.00 6.89
CA LEU A 169 -12.45 -14.18 5.51
C LEU A 169 -11.30 -14.09 4.50
N LEU A 170 -10.45 -13.07 4.62
CA LEU A 170 -9.31 -12.84 3.72
C LEU A 170 -8.26 -13.96 3.85
N SER A 171 -8.05 -14.50 5.05
CA SER A 171 -7.08 -15.57 5.32
C SER A 171 -7.47 -16.93 4.72
N LYS A 172 -8.68 -17.09 4.17
CA LYS A 172 -9.08 -18.32 3.46
C LYS A 172 -8.31 -18.53 2.16
N ASN A 173 -7.77 -17.46 1.58
CA ASN A 173 -6.86 -17.57 0.45
C ASN A 173 -5.46 -17.86 0.98
N ASP A 174 -4.91 -19.03 0.62
CA ASP A 174 -3.60 -19.45 1.11
C ASP A 174 -2.44 -18.59 0.64
N ASN A 175 -2.62 -17.86 -0.45
CA ASN A 175 -1.63 -16.97 -1.07
C ASN A 175 -1.81 -15.49 -0.66
N ALA A 176 -2.72 -15.20 0.27
CA ALA A 176 -2.91 -13.85 0.78
C ALA A 176 -1.79 -13.42 1.72
N GLU A 177 -1.43 -12.14 1.65
CA GLU A 177 -0.61 -11.42 2.62
C GLU A 177 -1.43 -10.25 3.13
N ILE A 178 -1.71 -10.22 4.43
CA ILE A 178 -2.52 -9.17 5.06
C ILE A 178 -1.60 -8.28 5.90
N TYR A 179 -1.61 -6.99 5.62
CA TYR A 179 -0.93 -5.97 6.42
C TYR A 179 -2.00 -5.07 7.05
N LEU A 180 -1.95 -4.96 8.38
CA LEU A 180 -2.90 -4.17 9.15
C LEU A 180 -2.42 -2.72 9.18
N ASP A 181 -3.25 -1.78 8.73
CA ASP A 181 -2.87 -0.37 8.85
C ASP A 181 -3.02 0.11 10.29
N VAL A 182 -2.00 0.80 10.79
CA VAL A 182 -1.94 1.24 12.20
C VAL A 182 -1.90 2.75 12.41
N GLY A 183 -1.87 3.55 11.33
CA GLY A 183 -1.54 4.98 11.40
C GLY A 183 -0.13 5.21 11.95
N TYR A 184 0.79 5.75 11.15
CA TYR A 184 2.22 5.79 11.53
C TYR A 184 2.48 6.50 12.88
N TRP A 185 1.68 7.51 13.22
CA TRP A 185 1.86 8.35 14.41
C TRP A 185 1.73 7.56 15.71
N THR A 186 0.98 6.45 15.69
CA THR A 186 0.77 5.60 16.86
C THR A 186 2.06 4.92 17.33
N LEU A 187 3.07 4.81 16.47
CA LEU A 187 4.34 4.16 16.79
C LEU A 187 5.43 5.13 17.24
N GLN A 188 5.13 6.44 17.29
CA GLN A 188 6.10 7.45 17.73
C GLN A 188 6.34 7.42 19.23
N TYR A 189 5.38 6.92 20.01
CA TYR A 189 5.44 6.93 21.48
C TYR A 189 5.30 5.51 22.08
N PRO A 190 6.01 5.20 23.18
CA PRO A 190 5.95 3.87 23.81
C PRO A 190 4.55 3.43 24.24
N ALA A 191 3.73 4.35 24.77
CA ALA A 191 2.39 4.00 25.26
C ALA A 191 1.46 3.57 24.12
N THR A 192 1.41 4.35 23.03
CA THR A 192 0.57 4.07 21.86
C THR A 192 1.10 2.88 21.07
N SER A 193 2.42 2.72 20.92
CA SER A 193 3.00 1.54 20.27
C SER A 193 2.70 0.24 21.03
N THR A 194 2.70 0.28 22.37
CA THR A 194 2.29 -0.87 23.20
C THR A 194 0.82 -1.22 22.99
N ALA A 195 -0.07 -0.22 22.94
CA ALA A 195 -1.49 -0.43 22.70
C ALA A 195 -1.76 -1.03 21.31
N VAL A 196 -1.13 -0.48 20.26
CA VAL A 196 -1.20 -1.01 18.90
C VAL A 196 -0.66 -2.44 18.84
N ALA A 197 0.50 -2.71 19.45
CA ALA A 197 1.08 -4.04 19.49
C ALA A 197 0.16 -5.07 20.17
N ALA A 198 -0.57 -4.67 21.22
CA ALA A 198 -1.56 -5.54 21.87
C ALA A 198 -2.73 -5.88 20.94
N VAL A 199 -3.26 -4.90 20.21
CA VAL A 199 -4.32 -5.12 19.21
C VAL A 199 -3.83 -6.01 18.08
N VAL A 200 -2.64 -5.74 17.53
CA VAL A 200 -2.06 -6.56 16.45
C VAL A 200 -1.82 -8.00 16.91
N LYS A 201 -1.31 -8.23 18.12
CA LYS A 201 -1.19 -9.58 18.72
C LYS A 201 -2.51 -10.31 18.80
N GLN A 202 -3.58 -9.60 19.15
CA GLN A 202 -4.91 -10.19 19.24
C GLN A 202 -5.46 -10.61 17.86
N LEU A 203 -5.09 -9.90 16.80
CA LEU A 203 -5.57 -10.13 15.43
C LEU A 203 -4.69 -11.10 14.63
N ALA A 204 -3.37 -11.04 14.82
CA ALA A 204 -2.37 -11.86 14.14
C ALA A 204 -2.22 -13.25 14.77
N SER A 205 -3.27 -14.07 14.64
CA SER A 205 -3.22 -15.48 15.06
C SER A 205 -2.35 -16.33 14.13
N ALA A 206 -1.84 -17.46 14.62
CA ALA A 206 -0.97 -18.36 13.83
C ALA A 206 -1.64 -18.94 12.57
N SER A 207 -2.98 -19.01 12.53
CA SER A 207 -3.74 -19.45 11.35
C SER A 207 -4.15 -18.29 10.43
N SER A 208 -3.90 -17.04 10.83
CA SER A 208 -4.16 -15.89 9.98
C SER A 208 -3.06 -15.70 8.94
N LYS A 209 -3.41 -15.05 7.84
CA LYS A 209 -2.45 -14.62 6.81
C LYS A 209 -1.89 -13.21 7.09
N VAL A 210 -1.96 -12.76 8.35
CA VAL A 210 -1.38 -11.48 8.77
C VAL A 210 0.14 -11.58 8.74
N LYS A 211 0.76 -10.75 7.91
CA LYS A 211 2.21 -10.67 7.72
C LYS A 211 2.84 -9.52 8.51
N GLY A 212 2.02 -8.58 8.97
CA GLY A 212 2.45 -7.49 9.82
C GLY A 212 1.60 -6.24 9.60
N ILE A 213 2.24 -5.09 9.45
CA ILE A 213 1.56 -3.79 9.47
C ILE A 213 1.88 -2.92 8.25
N THR A 214 0.95 -2.05 7.89
CA THR A 214 1.16 -0.97 6.94
C THR A 214 1.46 0.33 7.69
N LEU A 215 2.47 1.04 7.24
CA LEU A 215 2.79 2.39 7.71
C LEU A 215 2.68 3.41 6.58
N ASN A 216 2.41 4.64 6.99
CA ASN A 216 2.43 5.83 6.14
C ASN A 216 1.31 5.92 5.10
N THR A 217 0.27 5.08 5.16
CA THR A 217 -0.86 5.16 4.22
C THR A 217 -1.38 6.59 4.16
N SER A 218 -1.37 7.17 2.95
CA SER A 218 -1.76 8.56 2.70
C SER A 218 -0.96 9.60 3.50
N ASN A 219 0.27 9.31 3.91
CA ASN A 219 1.14 10.22 4.65
C ASN A 219 2.52 10.38 3.96
N TYR A 220 3.40 11.13 4.61
CA TYR A 220 4.58 11.72 3.95
C TYR A 220 5.91 11.33 4.60
N GLN A 221 5.91 10.51 5.64
CA GLN A 221 7.11 10.23 6.44
C GLN A 221 8.21 9.55 5.62
N SER A 222 9.47 9.96 5.85
CA SER A 222 10.63 9.40 5.16
C SER A 222 10.77 7.90 5.46
N THR A 223 11.34 7.16 4.52
CA THR A 223 11.58 5.71 4.68
C THR A 223 12.48 5.38 5.88
N SER A 224 13.41 6.27 6.25
CA SER A 224 14.25 6.13 7.45
C SER A 224 13.45 6.26 8.74
N THR A 225 12.55 7.24 8.83
CA THR A 225 11.61 7.38 9.95
C THR A 225 10.72 6.15 10.04
N LEU A 226 10.15 5.70 8.91
CA LEU A 226 9.30 4.51 8.88
C LEU A 226 10.02 3.23 9.29
N SER A 227 11.30 3.05 8.92
CA SER A 227 12.12 1.92 9.37
C SER A 227 12.34 1.92 10.89
N THR A 228 12.54 3.12 11.47
CA THR A 228 12.62 3.28 12.93
C THR A 228 11.29 2.91 13.59
N LEU A 229 10.17 3.38 13.05
CA LEU A 229 8.83 3.07 13.57
C LEU A 229 8.49 1.57 13.44
N CYS A 230 8.90 0.92 12.35
CA CYS A 230 8.76 -0.52 12.20
C CYS A 230 9.54 -1.28 13.29
N SER A 231 10.77 -0.85 13.58
CA SER A 231 11.57 -1.42 14.68
C SER A 231 10.93 -1.21 16.05
N ASN A 232 10.32 -0.04 16.30
CA ASN A 232 9.55 0.22 17.51
C ASN A 232 8.37 -0.74 17.65
N PHE A 233 7.63 -0.97 16.56
CA PHE A 233 6.55 -1.94 16.53
C PHE A 233 7.04 -3.36 16.81
N GLN A 234 8.09 -3.83 16.11
CA GLN A 234 8.64 -5.17 16.31
C GLN A 234 9.11 -5.39 17.76
N THR A 235 9.66 -4.33 18.39
CA THR A 235 10.02 -4.34 19.80
C THR A 235 8.78 -4.44 20.71
N ALA A 236 7.78 -3.59 20.51
CA ALA A 236 6.55 -3.59 21.32
C ALA A 236 5.72 -4.88 21.17
N VAL A 237 5.68 -5.42 19.96
CA VAL A 237 5.01 -6.68 19.65
C VAL A 237 5.88 -7.89 20.04
N GLY A 238 7.18 -7.72 20.27
CA GLY A 238 8.07 -8.81 20.64
C GLY A 238 8.13 -9.91 19.58
N SER A 239 8.02 -9.54 18.30
CA SER A 239 8.10 -10.47 17.16
C SER A 239 8.85 -9.79 16.01
N THR A 240 9.81 -10.51 15.45
CA THR A 240 10.49 -10.15 14.21
C THR A 240 9.85 -10.77 12.97
N ASP A 241 8.86 -11.66 13.15
CA ASP A 241 8.17 -12.34 12.06
C ASP A 241 7.07 -11.46 11.44
N LEU A 242 6.60 -10.45 12.19
CA LEU A 242 5.68 -9.43 11.70
C LEU A 242 6.49 -8.29 11.09
N HIS A 243 6.42 -8.16 9.77
CA HIS A 243 7.15 -7.17 8.99
C HIS A 243 6.31 -5.92 8.75
N CYS A 244 6.89 -4.92 8.10
CA CYS A 244 6.16 -3.72 7.69
C CYS A 244 6.11 -3.57 6.17
N ILE A 245 5.14 -2.81 5.69
CA ILE A 245 5.13 -2.23 4.34
C ILE A 245 4.90 -0.73 4.43
N PHE A 246 5.50 0.03 3.51
CA PHE A 246 5.46 1.49 3.55
C PHE A 246 4.73 2.04 2.34
N ASP A 247 3.73 2.88 2.57
CA ASP A 247 3.21 3.75 1.52
C ASP A 247 4.25 4.83 1.21
N THR A 248 4.84 4.75 0.01
CA THR A 248 5.85 5.68 -0.50
C THR A 248 5.29 6.60 -1.59
N SER A 249 3.96 6.65 -1.74
CA SER A 249 3.29 7.42 -2.80
C SER A 249 3.65 8.91 -2.82
N ARG A 250 3.95 9.51 -1.65
CA ARG A 250 4.14 10.96 -1.50
C ARG A 250 5.27 11.37 -0.54
N ASN A 251 6.19 10.47 -0.23
CA ASN A 251 7.14 10.66 0.86
C ASN A 251 8.58 11.03 0.46
N TYR A 252 8.80 11.52 -0.77
CA TYR A 252 10.15 11.81 -1.27
C TYR A 252 10.94 12.79 -0.39
N HIS A 253 10.27 13.84 0.10
CA HIS A 253 10.87 14.86 0.96
C HIS A 253 10.70 14.59 2.47
N GLY A 254 10.09 13.47 2.84
CA GLY A 254 9.69 13.22 4.23
C GLY A 254 8.50 14.07 4.67
N GLY A 255 8.07 13.86 5.91
CA GLY A 255 6.92 14.56 6.48
C GLY A 255 7.30 15.98 6.90
N PRO A 256 6.39 16.95 6.75
CA PRO A 256 6.67 18.33 7.14
C PRO A 256 6.80 18.44 8.67
N GLU A 257 7.64 19.36 9.14
CA GLU A 257 7.84 19.61 10.59
C GLU A 257 6.53 20.00 11.31
N SER A 258 5.58 20.59 10.57
CA SER A 258 4.26 20.96 11.08
C SER A 258 3.34 19.76 11.35
N ASN A 259 3.73 18.54 10.96
CA ASN A 259 2.86 17.36 10.89
C ASN A 259 1.59 17.58 10.06
N GLU A 260 1.64 18.47 9.06
CA GLU A 260 0.56 18.60 8.09
C GLU A 260 0.37 17.28 7.33
N TRP A 261 -0.88 16.88 7.18
CA TRP A 261 -1.26 15.63 6.50
C TRP A 261 -2.15 15.88 5.27
N CYS A 262 -2.77 17.06 5.18
CA CYS A 262 -3.80 17.32 4.19
C CYS A 262 -3.18 18.07 3.00
N ASN A 263 -3.12 17.43 1.82
CA ASN A 263 -2.62 18.03 0.56
C ASN A 263 -1.29 18.81 0.73
N VAL A 264 -0.25 18.16 1.28
CA VAL A 264 1.02 18.83 1.65
C VAL A 264 1.75 19.41 0.42
N LYS A 265 2.14 20.70 0.47
CA LYS A 265 2.78 21.39 -0.67
C LYS A 265 4.22 20.95 -0.90
N SER A 266 4.95 20.77 0.18
CA SER A 266 6.37 20.35 0.17
C SER A 266 6.60 18.90 -0.24
N ALA A 267 5.54 18.10 -0.43
CA ALA A 267 5.64 16.67 -0.71
C ALA A 267 6.05 16.37 -2.17
N GLY A 268 6.64 15.19 -2.36
CA GLY A 268 7.02 14.66 -3.68
C GLY A 268 6.75 13.16 -3.78
N ILE A 269 6.48 12.64 -4.99
CA ILE A 269 6.30 11.19 -5.22
C ILE A 269 7.56 10.44 -4.79
N GLY A 270 7.43 9.52 -3.83
CA GLY A 270 8.55 8.81 -3.21
C GLY A 270 9.01 7.58 -4.01
N PRO A 271 9.83 6.71 -3.38
CA PRO A 271 10.35 5.50 -4.00
C PRO A 271 9.30 4.65 -4.72
N LEU A 272 9.69 4.07 -5.85
CA LEU A 272 8.81 3.25 -6.68
C LEU A 272 8.34 1.99 -5.93
N PRO A 273 7.14 1.45 -6.23
CA PRO A 273 6.68 0.21 -5.64
C PRO A 273 7.62 -0.95 -5.95
N THR A 274 8.03 -1.71 -4.93
CA THR A 274 8.97 -2.83 -5.05
C THR A 274 8.92 -3.73 -3.82
N SER A 275 9.20 -5.02 -4.01
CA SER A 275 9.49 -5.96 -2.92
C SER A 275 10.98 -6.01 -2.55
N ASP A 276 11.85 -5.41 -3.37
CA ASP A 276 13.29 -5.28 -3.10
C ASP A 276 13.57 -3.92 -2.44
N THR A 277 13.26 -3.84 -1.15
CA THR A 277 13.32 -2.58 -0.38
C THR A 277 14.72 -2.27 0.13
N GLY A 278 15.61 -3.27 0.19
CA GLY A 278 16.91 -3.18 0.86
C GLY A 278 16.84 -3.06 2.39
N ILE A 279 15.65 -3.19 3.00
CA ILE A 279 15.44 -3.06 4.45
C ILE A 279 14.88 -4.39 4.98
N SER A 280 15.60 -5.03 5.90
CA SER A 280 15.37 -6.45 6.26
C SER A 280 14.00 -6.75 6.88
N ASN A 281 13.36 -5.77 7.52
CA ASN A 281 12.03 -5.90 8.14
C ASN A 281 10.92 -5.20 7.34
N VAL A 282 11.17 -4.86 6.08
CA VAL A 282 10.20 -4.19 5.21
C VAL A 282 10.01 -5.01 3.93
N ASP A 283 8.82 -5.57 3.77
CA ASP A 283 8.51 -6.47 2.67
C ASP A 283 8.28 -5.71 1.36
N TYR A 284 7.66 -4.53 1.41
CA TYR A 284 7.31 -3.76 0.23
C TYR A 284 7.37 -2.25 0.47
N PHE A 285 7.85 -1.53 -0.54
CA PHE A 285 7.39 -0.17 -0.83
C PHE A 285 6.18 -0.27 -1.74
N ILE A 286 5.13 0.47 -1.43
CA ILE A 286 3.86 0.46 -2.15
C ILE A 286 3.39 1.88 -2.37
N TRP A 287 2.69 2.13 -3.47
CA TRP A 287 1.91 3.37 -3.60
C TRP A 287 0.48 3.06 -3.21
N ALA A 288 0.14 3.29 -1.93
CA ALA A 288 -1.21 3.01 -1.44
C ALA A 288 -2.15 4.17 -1.76
N LYS A 289 -1.81 5.40 -1.39
CA LYS A 289 -2.54 6.59 -1.83
C LYS A 289 -2.26 6.88 -3.31
N PRO A 290 -3.29 7.07 -4.15
CA PRO A 290 -3.08 7.54 -5.52
C PRO A 290 -2.45 8.93 -5.56
N PRO A 291 -1.25 9.10 -6.14
CA PRO A 291 -0.65 10.42 -6.28
C PRO A 291 -1.57 11.34 -7.09
N GLY A 292 -1.92 12.49 -6.51
CA GLY A 292 -2.82 13.48 -7.12
C GLY A 292 -4.27 13.43 -6.63
N ASP A 293 -4.71 12.36 -5.96
CA ASP A 293 -6.05 12.37 -5.34
C ASP A 293 -6.02 13.18 -4.04
N SER A 294 -6.97 14.10 -3.87
CA SER A 294 -7.02 14.98 -2.71
C SER A 294 -7.27 14.20 -1.41
N ASP A 295 -6.71 14.71 -0.31
CA ASP A 295 -6.99 14.24 1.05
C ASP A 295 -8.28 14.85 1.63
N GLY A 296 -8.81 15.90 1.01
CA GLY A 296 -9.95 16.67 1.51
C GLY A 296 -9.87 18.13 1.08
N THR A 297 -10.87 18.93 1.47
CA THR A 297 -10.89 20.35 1.14
C THR A 297 -9.73 21.11 1.80
N CYS A 298 -9.27 20.64 2.96
CA CYS A 298 -8.11 21.15 3.69
C CYS A 298 -8.18 22.66 4.01
N GLU A 299 -9.39 23.20 4.22
CA GLU A 299 -9.61 24.61 4.56
C GLU A 299 -9.12 24.94 5.98
N GLY A 300 -8.51 26.12 6.14
CA GLY A 300 -8.07 26.63 7.45
C GLY A 300 -6.89 25.86 8.07
N ARG A 301 -6.18 25.06 7.28
CA ARG A 301 -5.02 24.26 7.72
C ARG A 301 -3.70 25.04 7.66
N THR A 302 -2.57 24.36 7.82
CA THR A 302 -1.26 25.03 7.90
C THR A 302 -0.87 25.70 6.58
N ALA A 303 0.16 26.56 6.61
CA ALA A 303 0.68 27.20 5.40
C ALA A 303 1.20 26.20 4.36
N ASP A 304 1.55 24.97 4.78
CA ASP A 304 2.00 23.88 3.91
C ASP A 304 0.84 22.99 3.42
N SER A 305 -0.42 23.34 3.69
CA SER A 305 -1.59 22.68 3.12
C SER A 305 -2.06 23.39 1.84
N MET A 306 -2.37 22.64 0.79
CA MET A 306 -3.15 23.11 -0.36
C MET A 306 -4.65 22.90 -0.13
N GLN A 307 -5.43 23.99 -0.18
CA GLN A 307 -6.88 23.88 -0.22
C GLN A 307 -7.29 23.22 -1.55
N GLY A 308 -8.04 22.12 -1.47
CA GLY A 308 -8.33 21.24 -2.60
C GLY A 308 -9.81 20.92 -2.78
N PRO A 309 -10.14 20.04 -3.74
CA PRO A 309 -11.47 19.46 -3.85
C PRO A 309 -11.74 18.48 -2.69
N GLY A 310 -12.92 17.86 -2.66
CA GLY A 310 -13.22 16.81 -1.69
C GLY A 310 -12.27 15.61 -1.78
N ALA A 311 -12.16 14.86 -0.69
CA ALA A 311 -11.30 13.68 -0.60
C ALA A 311 -11.58 12.68 -1.73
N GLY A 312 -10.54 12.12 -2.34
CA GLY A 312 -10.66 11.17 -3.45
C GLY A 312 -10.91 11.80 -4.82
N VAL A 313 -11.03 13.13 -4.92
CA VAL A 313 -11.12 13.82 -6.21
C VAL A 313 -9.71 14.16 -6.71
N PHE A 314 -9.44 13.97 -8.01
CA PHE A 314 -8.16 14.36 -8.61
C PHE A 314 -7.92 15.86 -8.44
N PHE A 315 -6.77 16.18 -7.87
CA PHE A 315 -6.33 17.54 -7.60
C PHE A 315 -5.07 17.84 -8.41
N ASN A 316 -5.24 18.46 -9.57
CA ASN A 316 -4.17 18.64 -10.55
C ASN A 316 -3.00 19.50 -10.05
N GLU A 317 -3.23 20.49 -9.19
CA GLU A 317 -2.17 21.33 -8.63
C GLU A 317 -1.31 20.53 -7.64
N LEU A 318 -1.96 19.76 -6.75
CA LEU A 318 -1.26 18.82 -5.88
C LEU A 318 -0.49 17.77 -6.69
N PHE A 319 -1.09 17.21 -7.75
CA PHE A 319 -0.43 16.24 -8.62
C PHE A 319 0.85 16.80 -9.26
N GLN A 320 0.78 18.01 -9.83
CA GLN A 320 1.94 18.67 -10.43
C GLN A 320 3.06 18.89 -9.41
N ASN A 321 2.72 19.35 -8.20
CA ASN A 321 3.69 19.53 -7.13
C ASN A 321 4.35 18.21 -6.72
N LEU A 322 3.56 17.15 -6.52
CA LEU A 322 4.08 15.82 -6.20
C LEU A 322 5.00 15.27 -7.29
N TRP A 323 4.62 15.41 -8.56
CA TRP A 323 5.40 14.96 -9.71
C TRP A 323 6.72 15.72 -9.85
N ASN A 324 6.65 17.05 -9.88
CA ASN A 324 7.80 17.93 -10.10
C ASN A 324 8.85 17.80 -8.99
N GLN A 325 8.41 17.55 -7.76
CA GLN A 325 9.27 17.38 -6.58
C GLN A 325 9.63 15.91 -6.31
N GLY A 326 9.12 14.97 -7.10
CA GLY A 326 9.25 13.53 -6.83
C GLY A 326 10.39 12.83 -7.55
N ILE A 327 10.54 11.54 -7.22
CA ILE A 327 11.56 10.64 -7.77
C ILE A 327 11.53 10.57 -9.31
N MET A 328 10.35 10.74 -9.91
CA MET A 328 10.17 10.65 -11.36
C MET A 328 11.00 11.71 -12.08
N VAL A 329 10.96 12.94 -11.58
CA VAL A 329 11.76 14.05 -12.13
C VAL A 329 13.18 14.02 -11.56
N ALA A 330 13.32 13.89 -10.25
CA ALA A 330 14.62 14.04 -9.58
C ALA A 330 15.64 12.93 -9.93
N GLU A 331 15.18 11.69 -10.16
CA GLU A 331 16.06 10.55 -10.37
C GLU A 331 15.79 9.77 -11.66
N LYS A 332 14.54 9.71 -12.13
CA LYS A 332 14.17 8.90 -13.31
C LYS A 332 14.22 9.69 -14.63
N GLY A 333 14.59 10.97 -14.59
CA GLY A 333 14.86 11.79 -15.77
C GLY A 333 13.62 12.22 -16.55
N TYR A 334 12.43 12.12 -15.95
CA TYR A 334 11.22 12.67 -16.56
C TYR A 334 11.22 14.20 -16.48
N SER A 335 10.53 14.86 -17.42
CA SER A 335 10.35 16.32 -17.39
C SER A 335 9.30 16.73 -16.36
N ALA A 336 9.51 17.89 -15.73
CA ALA A 336 8.48 18.59 -14.97
C ALA A 336 7.29 18.97 -15.88
N ILE A 337 6.07 18.98 -15.35
CA ILE A 337 4.82 19.18 -16.13
C ILE A 337 4.70 20.62 -16.66
N ASP A 338 5.19 21.60 -15.92
CA ASP A 338 5.10 23.04 -16.21
C ASP A 338 6.44 23.64 -16.68
N GLY A 339 7.46 22.80 -16.91
CA GLY A 339 8.79 23.27 -17.28
C GLY A 339 9.56 23.97 -16.15
N THR A 340 9.10 23.92 -14.90
CA THR A 340 9.96 24.29 -13.76
C THR A 340 11.05 23.24 -13.62
N SER A 341 12.18 23.47 -14.30
CA SER A 341 13.43 22.82 -13.95
C SER A 341 13.76 23.27 -12.53
N GLN A 342 13.71 22.35 -11.57
CA GLN A 342 14.37 22.53 -10.28
C GLN A 342 15.85 22.85 -10.59
N GLN A 343 16.23 24.12 -10.61
CA GLN A 343 17.61 24.52 -10.41
C GLN A 343 17.92 24.12 -8.97
N HIS A 344 18.36 22.88 -8.77
CA HIS A 344 18.93 22.44 -7.53
C HIS A 344 20.10 23.38 -7.22
N GLN A 345 19.87 24.33 -6.31
CA GLN A 345 20.93 24.80 -5.43
C GLN A 345 21.34 23.57 -4.62
N GLN A 346 22.40 22.90 -5.06
CA GLN A 346 23.15 21.96 -4.23
C GLN A 346 23.69 22.74 -3.02
N GLN A 347 22.91 22.84 -1.95
CA GLN A 347 23.49 22.83 -0.62
C GLN A 347 23.61 21.35 -0.23
N GLY A 348 24.85 20.92 -0.05
CA GLY A 348 25.22 19.52 0.10
C GLY A 348 24.38 18.79 1.12
N GLN A 349 23.46 17.96 0.62
CA GLN A 349 23.08 16.74 1.31
C GLN A 349 23.74 15.60 0.56
N GLU A 350 24.66 14.97 1.28
CA GLU A 350 25.37 13.77 0.91
C GLU A 350 24.37 12.75 0.37
N ALA A 351 24.51 12.40 -0.91
CA ALA A 351 23.79 11.27 -1.48
C ALA A 351 24.20 10.03 -0.68
N ALA A 352 23.34 9.62 0.25
CA ALA A 352 23.53 8.40 1.02
C ALA A 352 23.42 7.21 0.07
N THR A 353 24.57 6.81 -0.49
CA THR A 353 24.74 5.49 -1.08
C THR A 353 24.50 4.46 0.03
N TYR A 354 23.32 3.84 0.02
CA TYR A 354 22.96 2.75 0.91
C TYR A 354 23.85 1.53 0.62
N ASN A 355 24.93 1.39 1.39
CA ASN A 355 25.66 0.14 1.52
C ASN A 355 25.34 -0.48 2.88
N ALA A 356 24.43 -1.46 2.88
CA ALA A 356 24.14 -2.28 4.03
C ALA A 356 25.30 -3.27 4.27
N THR A 357 26.13 -3.01 5.28
CA THR A 357 26.94 -4.04 5.93
C THR A 357 27.03 -3.70 7.41
N VAL A 358 26.13 -4.26 8.21
CA VAL A 358 26.23 -4.24 9.67
C VAL A 358 26.68 -5.62 10.12
N THR A 359 27.92 -5.70 10.59
CA THR A 359 28.45 -6.86 11.32
C THR A 359 27.96 -6.79 12.77
N PRO A 360 27.48 -7.89 13.38
CA PRO A 360 26.99 -7.87 14.75
C PRO A 360 28.15 -7.90 15.75
N SER A 361 28.21 -6.92 16.65
CA SER A 361 29.08 -6.98 17.84
C SER A 361 28.28 -7.28 19.10
N LYS A 362 28.86 -8.18 19.88
CA LYS A 362 28.31 -8.97 20.98
C LYS A 362 28.31 -8.17 22.30
N ALA A 363 27.38 -8.52 23.17
CA ALA A 363 27.17 -7.98 24.51
C ALA A 363 28.39 -8.07 25.45
N GLY A 364 28.48 -7.11 26.37
CA GLY A 364 29.33 -7.15 27.55
C GLY A 364 28.76 -6.25 28.66
N ASP A 365 28.43 -6.86 29.79
CA ASP A 365 27.88 -6.26 31.01
C ASP A 365 28.81 -5.20 31.66
N THR A 366 28.21 -4.22 32.34
CA THR A 366 28.52 -3.84 33.74
C THR A 366 27.65 -2.66 34.22
N ASN A 367 27.30 -2.68 35.51
CA ASN A 367 26.54 -1.71 36.29
C ASN A 367 27.31 -1.47 37.62
N PRO A 368 26.91 -0.58 38.57
CA PRO A 368 26.55 0.85 38.56
C PRO A 368 27.50 1.72 39.44
N ALA A 369 27.49 3.06 39.30
CA ALA A 369 27.72 4.00 40.43
C ALA A 369 27.35 5.48 40.15
N THR A 370 26.37 5.95 40.93
CA THR A 370 26.13 7.26 41.59
C THR A 370 26.86 8.59 41.24
N THR A 371 26.01 9.62 41.11
CA THR A 371 26.06 11.04 41.56
C THR A 371 27.09 12.04 40.99
N SER A 372 26.59 13.13 40.39
CA SER A 372 26.59 14.47 41.03
C SER A 372 25.77 15.51 40.25
N THR A 373 25.20 16.42 41.03
CA THR A 373 24.29 17.55 40.76
C THR A 373 24.91 18.74 40.04
N SER A 374 24.11 19.48 39.27
CA SER A 374 24.18 20.94 39.23
C SER A 374 22.80 21.55 38.95
N SER A 375 22.47 22.55 39.75
CA SER A 375 21.22 23.29 39.87
C SER A 375 21.45 24.75 39.46
N ASN A 376 20.49 25.41 38.79
CA ASN A 376 19.85 26.67 39.26
C ASN A 376 18.87 27.31 38.24
N PRO A 377 18.00 28.26 38.70
CA PRO A 377 16.58 28.35 38.30
C PRO A 377 16.19 29.68 37.63
N VAL A 378 14.94 29.77 37.15
CA VAL A 378 14.18 31.03 36.89
C VAL A 378 12.69 30.73 37.19
N GLN A 379 12.14 31.11 38.33
CA GLN A 379 11.54 32.40 38.71
C GLN A 379 10.16 32.65 38.08
N SER A 380 9.13 32.47 38.92
CA SER A 380 7.70 32.72 38.69
C SER A 380 7.30 34.00 39.42
N THR A 381 6.61 34.90 38.72
CA THR A 381 5.90 36.04 39.32
C THR A 381 4.41 35.81 39.11
N GLY A 382 3.66 35.73 40.21
CA GLY A 382 2.21 35.87 40.20
C GLY A 382 1.80 37.33 40.38
N ASP A 383 0.55 37.63 40.03
CA ASP A 383 -0.22 38.65 40.73
C ASP A 383 -1.69 38.24 40.80
N GLN A 384 -2.32 38.60 41.93
CA GLN A 384 -3.66 38.21 42.36
C GLN A 384 -4.72 39.23 41.95
N GLY A 385 -5.97 38.76 41.86
CA GLY A 385 -7.16 39.60 41.68
C GLY A 385 -8.47 38.90 42.07
N GLN A 386 -8.61 38.67 43.37
CA GLN A 386 -9.81 38.71 44.23
C GLN A 386 -11.22 38.17 43.82
N THR A 387 -11.76 37.46 44.82
CA THR A 387 -12.97 36.65 45.00
C THR A 387 -14.33 37.38 45.04
N THR A 388 -15.41 36.70 44.60
CA THR A 388 -16.70 36.63 45.31
C THR A 388 -17.36 35.26 45.13
N THR A 389 -17.97 34.78 46.22
CA THR A 389 -18.52 33.45 46.49
C THR A 389 -20.01 33.32 46.16
N GLN A 390 -20.49 32.14 45.71
CA GLN A 390 -21.36 31.22 46.48
C GLN A 390 -22.08 30.17 45.62
N ASP A 391 -22.27 29.03 46.29
CA ASP A 391 -23.21 27.93 46.14
C ASP A 391 -23.02 26.78 45.13
N ALA A 392 -22.89 25.62 45.76
CA ALA A 392 -22.76 24.28 45.24
C ALA A 392 -24.10 23.55 45.32
N SER A 393 -24.32 22.56 44.46
CA SER A 393 -25.15 21.38 44.74
C SER A 393 -24.91 20.30 43.68
N THR A 394 -24.33 19.18 44.12
CA THR A 394 -24.16 17.91 43.42
C THR A 394 -25.50 17.18 43.24
N PRO A 395 -25.62 16.23 42.29
CA PRO A 395 -26.32 15.00 42.65
C PRO A 395 -25.70 13.71 42.10
N THR A 396 -25.79 12.66 42.93
CA THR A 396 -25.66 11.23 42.60
C THR A 396 -26.71 10.47 43.46
N PRO A 397 -26.96 9.15 43.26
CA PRO A 397 -27.95 8.51 42.36
C PRO A 397 -29.03 7.70 43.14
N VAL A 398 -29.65 6.66 42.52
CA VAL A 398 -30.38 5.46 43.08
C VAL A 398 -31.91 5.42 42.73
N PRO A 399 -32.62 4.26 42.55
CA PRO A 399 -32.42 3.04 41.75
C PRO A 399 -33.73 2.49 41.06
N ALA A 400 -33.67 1.25 40.56
CA ALA A 400 -34.70 0.46 39.85
C ALA A 400 -35.93 -0.04 40.66
N ALA A 401 -37.01 -0.40 39.96
CA ALA A 401 -38.01 -1.39 40.38
C ALA A 401 -38.75 -2.05 39.19
N LYS A 402 -38.97 -3.38 39.31
CA LYS A 402 -39.76 -4.28 38.45
C LYS A 402 -41.24 -4.26 38.85
N SER A 403 -42.15 -4.59 37.92
CA SER A 403 -43.27 -5.51 38.19
C SER A 403 -43.85 -6.12 36.91
N SER A 404 -44.43 -7.30 37.08
CA SER A 404 -44.91 -8.28 36.10
C SER A 404 -46.45 -8.36 36.07
N SER A 405 -47.06 -8.79 34.97
CA SER A 405 -47.94 -9.97 34.89
C SER A 405 -48.74 -10.06 33.58
N SER A 406 -49.07 -11.31 33.25
CA SER A 406 -49.56 -11.91 32.01
C SER A 406 -51.07 -11.82 31.78
N ASN A 407 -51.53 -11.93 30.52
CA ASN A 407 -52.49 -12.98 30.16
C ASN A 407 -52.55 -13.29 28.64
N SER A 408 -52.92 -14.53 28.38
CA SER A 408 -52.77 -15.34 27.17
C SER A 408 -53.86 -15.15 26.12
N GLN A 409 -53.57 -15.43 24.84
CA GLN A 409 -54.44 -16.27 23.98
C GLN A 409 -53.69 -16.83 22.76
N GLN A 410 -54.13 -18.02 22.37
CA GLN A 410 -53.51 -19.04 21.53
C GLN A 410 -54.40 -19.24 20.29
N ILE A 411 -53.88 -19.18 19.06
CA ILE A 411 -54.47 -19.84 17.87
C ILE A 411 -53.34 -20.33 16.95
N SER A 412 -53.52 -21.54 16.46
CA SER A 412 -52.58 -22.41 15.76
C SER A 412 -52.75 -22.40 14.23
N THR A 413 -51.78 -23.02 13.55
CA THR A 413 -51.82 -23.75 12.25
C THR A 413 -52.03 -22.97 10.94
N GLU A 414 -51.05 -23.05 10.02
CA GLU A 414 -51.07 -24.03 8.93
C GLU A 414 -49.73 -24.11 8.16
N SER A 415 -49.43 -25.32 7.69
CA SER A 415 -48.28 -25.72 6.90
C SER A 415 -48.78 -26.07 5.49
N SER A 416 -48.02 -25.79 4.44
CA SER A 416 -48.26 -26.43 3.14
C SER A 416 -46.94 -26.79 2.44
N ASN A 417 -46.71 -28.10 2.38
CA ASN A 417 -45.80 -28.77 1.47
C ASN A 417 -46.38 -28.76 0.05
N THR A 418 -45.54 -28.53 -0.96
CA THR A 418 -45.76 -29.05 -2.31
C THR A 418 -44.45 -29.60 -2.87
N SER A 419 -44.42 -30.92 -3.10
CA SER A 419 -43.54 -31.56 -4.08
C SER A 419 -44.29 -31.58 -5.43
N THR A 420 -43.60 -31.58 -6.58
CA THR A 420 -43.62 -32.66 -7.61
C THR A 420 -42.73 -32.29 -8.80
N VAL A 421 -41.74 -33.14 -9.06
CA VAL A 421 -41.18 -33.59 -10.36
C VAL A 421 -41.54 -32.75 -11.61
N GLY A 422 -40.54 -32.06 -12.19
CA GLY A 422 -40.68 -31.40 -13.49
C GLY A 422 -39.47 -30.62 -14.02
N THR A 423 -38.31 -30.66 -13.37
CA THR A 423 -37.16 -29.78 -13.67
C THR A 423 -35.98 -30.46 -14.38
N GLY A 424 -35.98 -31.79 -14.52
CA GLY A 424 -34.83 -32.51 -15.10
C GLY A 424 -34.61 -32.32 -16.61
N ILE A 425 -35.69 -32.15 -17.40
CA ILE A 425 -35.59 -32.06 -18.86
C ILE A 425 -35.31 -30.63 -19.34
N VAL A 426 -35.84 -29.62 -18.63
CA VAL A 426 -35.64 -28.21 -19.00
C VAL A 426 -34.21 -27.75 -18.70
N VAL A 427 -33.61 -28.25 -17.61
CA VAL A 427 -32.20 -27.94 -17.25
C VAL A 427 -31.22 -28.60 -18.23
N LEU A 428 -31.50 -29.80 -18.71
CA LEU A 428 -30.64 -30.47 -19.71
C LEU A 428 -30.67 -29.75 -21.06
N ILE A 429 -31.83 -29.27 -21.52
CA ILE A 429 -31.94 -28.52 -22.78
C ILE A 429 -31.23 -27.15 -22.67
N ALA A 430 -31.35 -26.46 -21.52
CA ALA A 430 -30.66 -25.20 -21.28
C ALA A 430 -29.11 -25.37 -21.24
N LEU A 431 -28.61 -26.45 -20.63
CA LEU A 431 -27.17 -26.74 -20.58
C LEU A 431 -26.60 -27.09 -21.95
N VAL A 432 -27.35 -27.84 -22.77
CA VAL A 432 -26.93 -28.16 -24.16
C VAL A 432 -26.92 -26.90 -25.03
N ALA A 433 -27.94 -26.03 -24.89
CA ALA A 433 -27.97 -24.76 -25.62
C ALA A 433 -26.80 -23.84 -25.23
N ALA A 434 -26.49 -23.72 -23.94
CA ALA A 434 -25.34 -22.95 -23.45
C ALA A 434 -24.00 -23.50 -23.96
N ALA A 435 -23.83 -24.82 -23.98
CA ALA A 435 -22.64 -25.48 -24.51
C ALA A 435 -22.46 -25.24 -26.03
N VAL A 436 -23.55 -25.25 -26.80
CA VAL A 436 -23.52 -24.94 -28.24
C VAL A 436 -23.16 -23.48 -28.50
N VAL A 437 -23.71 -22.54 -27.72
CA VAL A 437 -23.36 -21.11 -27.83
C VAL A 437 -21.88 -20.88 -27.49
N ALA A 438 -21.37 -21.52 -26.43
CA ALA A 438 -19.96 -21.45 -26.08
C ALA A 438 -19.04 -22.03 -27.18
N LEU A 439 -19.41 -23.17 -27.78
CA LEU A 439 -18.67 -23.77 -28.89
C LEU A 439 -18.64 -22.87 -30.13
N VAL A 440 -19.77 -22.24 -30.48
CA VAL A 440 -19.84 -21.30 -31.62
C VAL A 440 -18.99 -20.06 -31.35
N ALA A 441 -18.98 -19.54 -30.12
CA ALA A 441 -18.11 -18.42 -29.73
C ALA A 441 -16.62 -18.78 -29.82
N ILE A 442 -16.22 -19.95 -29.33
CA ILE A 442 -14.83 -20.44 -29.39
C ILE A 442 -14.37 -20.62 -30.85
N VAL A 443 -15.22 -21.19 -31.71
CA VAL A 443 -14.93 -21.32 -33.15
C VAL A 443 -14.82 -19.96 -33.83
N GLY A 444 -15.67 -18.99 -33.44
CA GLY A 444 -15.61 -17.61 -33.91
C GLY A 444 -14.30 -16.89 -33.53
N VAL A 445 -13.85 -17.05 -32.29
CA VAL A 445 -12.59 -16.48 -31.79
C VAL A 445 -11.39 -17.11 -32.49
N ARG A 446 -11.35 -18.43 -32.66
CA ARG A 446 -10.27 -19.12 -33.40
C ARG A 446 -10.21 -18.68 -34.87
N ARG A 447 -11.35 -18.49 -35.53
CA ARG A 447 -11.39 -17.96 -36.91
C ARG A 447 -10.85 -16.53 -36.99
N ARG A 448 -11.17 -15.66 -36.02
CA ARG A 448 -10.61 -14.29 -35.97
C ARG A 448 -9.11 -14.28 -35.70
N GLN A 449 -8.62 -15.11 -34.79
CA GLN A 449 -7.18 -15.24 -34.52
C GLN A 449 -6.41 -15.74 -35.75
N ASN A 450 -6.93 -16.76 -36.45
CA ASN A 450 -6.30 -17.26 -37.68
C ASN A 450 -6.29 -16.20 -38.78
N LYS A 451 -7.31 -15.35 -38.87
CA LYS A 451 -7.33 -14.22 -39.80
C LYS A 451 -6.28 -13.16 -39.44
N MET A 452 -6.13 -12.82 -38.16
CA MET A 452 -5.09 -11.88 -37.72
C MET A 452 -3.66 -12.42 -37.92
N LEU A 453 -3.43 -13.72 -37.72
CA LEU A 453 -2.15 -14.35 -38.04
C LEU A 453 -1.85 -14.43 -39.54
N SER A 454 -2.90 -14.55 -40.36
CA SER A 454 -2.82 -14.47 -41.83
C SER A 454 -2.44 -13.06 -42.29
N ASP A 455 -3.11 -12.04 -41.74
CA ASP A 455 -2.90 -10.64 -42.12
C ASP A 455 -1.52 -10.12 -41.65
N ALA A 456 -0.94 -10.70 -40.60
CA ALA A 456 0.41 -10.40 -40.13
C ALA A 456 1.55 -11.03 -40.97
N LYS A 457 1.23 -11.89 -41.96
CA LYS A 457 2.20 -12.64 -42.77
C LYS A 457 2.13 -12.30 -44.27
N THR A 458 2.28 -11.02 -44.63
CA THR A 458 2.74 -10.59 -45.98
C THR A 458 3.38 -9.20 -45.91
N PRO A 459 4.33 -8.83 -46.80
CA PRO A 459 5.65 -8.38 -46.38
C PRO A 459 5.83 -6.86 -46.44
N GLU A 460 6.13 -6.24 -45.31
CA GLU A 460 6.77 -4.92 -45.24
C GLU A 460 8.21 -5.09 -44.73
N LEU A 461 8.99 -5.88 -45.48
CA LEU A 461 10.43 -6.04 -45.27
C LEU A 461 11.18 -5.65 -46.55
N ALA A 462 10.93 -4.42 -47.02
CA ALA A 462 11.63 -3.82 -48.16
C ALA A 462 11.68 -2.29 -48.05
N ALA A 463 12.07 -1.76 -46.89
CA ALA A 463 12.39 -0.34 -46.74
C ALA A 463 13.28 -0.08 -45.51
N MET A 464 14.51 -0.62 -45.51
CA MET A 464 15.57 -0.11 -44.62
C MET A 464 16.85 0.07 -45.43
N ALA A 465 17.24 1.32 -45.60
CA ALA A 465 18.48 1.74 -46.24
C ALA A 465 19.70 1.34 -45.37
N PRO A 466 20.89 1.11 -45.96
CA PRO A 466 22.07 0.71 -45.21
C PRO A 466 22.67 1.87 -44.40
N LEU A 467 23.07 1.58 -43.15
CA LEU A 467 23.81 2.47 -42.25
C LEU A 467 25.21 2.81 -42.82
N PRO A 468 25.68 4.06 -42.71
CA PRO A 468 27.02 4.43 -43.13
C PRO A 468 28.09 3.93 -42.15
N THR A 469 29.11 3.29 -42.69
CA THR A 469 30.32 2.85 -41.96
C THR A 469 31.29 4.02 -41.83
N ALA A 470 31.43 4.58 -40.63
CA ALA A 470 32.57 5.44 -40.29
C ALA A 470 33.17 4.99 -38.96
N MET A 471 34.30 4.29 -39.06
CA MET A 471 35.16 3.95 -37.93
C MET A 471 35.79 5.23 -37.38
N VAL A 472 35.56 5.53 -36.10
CA VAL A 472 36.31 6.56 -35.37
C VAL A 472 37.32 5.85 -34.45
N ASN A 473 38.59 6.03 -34.78
CA ASN A 473 39.76 5.59 -34.00
C ASN A 473 39.81 6.31 -32.65
N PHE A 474 39.67 5.59 -31.54
CA PHE A 474 40.04 6.09 -30.21
C PHE A 474 41.49 5.73 -29.91
N ARG A 475 42.38 6.72 -30.00
CA ARG A 475 43.73 6.70 -29.41
C ARG A 475 43.70 7.60 -28.17
N PRO A 476 44.14 7.15 -26.99
CA PRO A 476 44.16 8.00 -25.81
C PRO A 476 45.32 9.00 -25.88
N GLN A 477 45.01 10.31 -25.88
CA GLN A 477 46.01 11.36 -25.68
C GLN A 477 46.36 11.49 -24.20
N ARG A 478 47.67 11.53 -23.91
CA ARG A 478 48.23 11.89 -22.61
C ARG A 478 48.09 13.40 -22.41
N THR A 479 47.34 13.82 -21.39
CA THR A 479 47.32 15.20 -20.91
C THR A 479 48.59 15.51 -20.11
N ALA A 480 49.32 16.53 -20.54
CA ALA A 480 50.45 17.10 -19.83
C ALA A 480 49.97 18.02 -18.70
N LEU A 481 50.51 17.81 -17.50
CA LEU A 481 50.37 18.69 -16.35
C LEU A 481 51.16 19.98 -16.60
N ALA A 482 50.46 21.11 -16.71
CA ALA A 482 51.07 22.44 -16.56
C ALA A 482 51.06 22.81 -15.07
N ARG A 483 52.26 23.07 -14.52
CA ARG A 483 52.46 23.65 -13.19
C ARG A 483 52.19 25.15 -13.25
N ASP A 484 51.38 25.63 -12.33
CA ASP A 484 51.23 27.06 -12.01
C ASP A 484 52.23 27.44 -10.91
N PRO A 485 53.13 28.42 -11.12
CA PRO A 485 54.04 28.91 -10.09
C PRO A 485 53.54 30.25 -9.54
N SER A 486 52.55 30.26 -8.64
CA SER A 486 52.30 31.42 -7.76
C SER A 486 51.35 31.12 -6.60
N VAL A 487 51.81 30.37 -5.59
CA VAL A 487 51.45 30.61 -4.18
C VAL A 487 52.62 30.13 -3.31
N LEU A 488 53.28 31.08 -2.66
CA LEU A 488 54.09 30.91 -1.45
C LEU A 488 53.21 31.23 -0.25
#